data_AF-A0A2G4DIE9-F1
#
_entry.id   AF-A0A2G4DIE9-F1
#
_cell.length_a   1.000
_cell.length_b   1.000
_cell.length_c   1.000
_cell.angle_alpha   90.00
_cell.angle_beta   90.00
_cell.angle_gamma   90.00
#
_symmetry.space_group_name_H-M   'P 1'
#
loop_
_entity.id
_entity.type
_entity.pdbx_description
1 polymer ?
#
loop_
_entity_poly.entity_id
_entity_poly.type
_entity_poly.pdbx_seq_one_letter_code
_entity_poly.pdbx_strand_id
1 'polypeptide(L)'
;MAATVQEVARNAEQASDAAVSASKEARDGDAVVAKAVLQIEKLATEVGYSKTAMDELKQESNKIGGVLDVIKAVAEQTNLLALNAAIEAARAGEAGRGFAVVADEVRSLAQRTQASTEEIATLIGGLHSRTAQVATTLENSRLLTDNSVELARDAGASIGNISRSISTIESMNQQIAASAEEQSAVAEEINRSVLSVRDISEQTASASEQTAASSVELARLGVHLQGLVSKFVV
;
A
#
# COMPACT_ATOMS: atom_id res chain seq x y z
N MET A 1 -43.01 -12.79 -12.69
CA MET A 1 -42.54 -13.13 -11.33
C MET A 1 -41.43 -14.18 -11.36
N ALA A 2 -41.65 -15.37 -11.93
CA ALA A 2 -40.57 -16.37 -12.05
C ALA A 2 -39.32 -15.83 -12.78
N ALA A 3 -39.47 -15.21 -13.95
CA ALA A 3 -38.35 -14.66 -14.73
C ALA A 3 -37.54 -13.58 -13.98
N THR A 4 -38.23 -12.69 -13.24
CA THR A 4 -37.58 -11.61 -12.47
C THR A 4 -36.82 -12.15 -11.25
N VAL A 5 -37.33 -13.21 -10.62
CA VAL A 5 -36.66 -13.86 -9.48
C VAL A 5 -35.40 -14.60 -9.96
N GLN A 6 -35.48 -15.28 -11.11
CA GLN A 6 -34.35 -15.96 -11.73
C GLN A 6 -33.25 -14.97 -12.14
N GLU A 7 -33.63 -13.77 -12.59
CA GLU A 7 -32.70 -12.68 -12.87
C GLU A 7 -32.00 -12.15 -11.61
N VAL A 8 -32.72 -12.02 -10.48
CA VAL A 8 -32.12 -11.64 -9.18
C VAL A 8 -31.11 -12.68 -8.71
N ALA A 9 -31.44 -13.97 -8.79
CA ALA A 9 -30.51 -15.05 -8.44
C ALA A 9 -29.22 -14.99 -9.28
N ARG A 10 -29.37 -14.79 -10.60
CA ARG A 10 -28.23 -14.66 -11.52
C ARG A 10 -27.37 -13.44 -11.23
N ASN A 11 -27.98 -12.31 -10.90
CA ASN A 11 -27.26 -11.09 -10.52
C ASN A 11 -26.48 -11.29 -9.20
N ALA A 12 -27.06 -12.01 -8.24
CA ALA A 12 -26.38 -12.34 -6.99
C ALA A 12 -25.16 -13.26 -7.22
N GLU A 13 -25.29 -14.26 -8.11
CA GLU A 13 -24.18 -15.13 -8.51
C GLU A 13 -23.05 -14.33 -9.17
N GLN A 14 -23.37 -13.47 -10.15
CA GLN A 14 -22.38 -12.60 -10.80
C GLN A 14 -21.69 -11.65 -9.81
N ALA A 15 -22.43 -11.10 -8.86
CA ALA A 15 -21.87 -10.25 -7.82
C ALA A 15 -20.97 -11.04 -6.86
N SER A 16 -21.28 -12.32 -6.61
CA SER A 16 -20.43 -13.24 -5.83
C SER A 16 -19.10 -13.50 -6.55
N ASP A 17 -19.13 -13.78 -7.85
CA ASP A 17 -17.91 -13.98 -8.66
C ASP A 17 -17.02 -12.73 -8.68
N ALA A 18 -17.64 -11.55 -8.78
CA ALA A 18 -16.94 -10.27 -8.70
C ALA A 18 -16.32 -10.06 -7.31
N ALA A 19 -17.03 -10.41 -6.23
CA ALA A 19 -16.50 -10.35 -4.87
C ALA A 19 -15.32 -11.31 -4.67
N VAL A 20 -15.40 -12.55 -5.16
CA VAL A 20 -14.28 -13.52 -5.12
C VAL A 20 -13.05 -12.98 -5.86
N SER A 21 -13.26 -12.39 -7.03
CA SER A 21 -12.18 -11.78 -7.82
C SER A 21 -11.54 -10.60 -7.08
N ALA A 22 -12.35 -9.70 -6.53
CA ALA A 22 -11.87 -8.57 -5.74
C ALA A 22 -11.15 -9.02 -4.44
N SER A 23 -11.61 -10.10 -3.82
CA SER A 23 -10.96 -10.69 -2.64
C SER A 23 -9.56 -11.20 -2.97
N LYS A 24 -9.40 -11.81 -4.14
CA LYS A 24 -8.09 -12.23 -4.65
C LYS A 24 -7.19 -11.03 -4.91
N GLU A 25 -7.67 -9.99 -5.59
CA GLU A 25 -6.90 -8.77 -5.82
C GLU A 25 -6.47 -8.08 -4.52
N ALA A 26 -7.34 -8.05 -3.51
CA ALA A 26 -7.00 -7.52 -2.19
C ALA A 26 -5.89 -8.34 -1.52
N ARG A 27 -5.95 -9.68 -1.59
CA ARG A 27 -4.88 -10.55 -1.04
C ARG A 27 -3.55 -10.37 -1.76
N ASP A 28 -3.58 -10.26 -3.09
CA ASP A 28 -2.39 -10.00 -3.88
C ASP A 28 -1.80 -8.61 -3.55
N GLY A 29 -2.65 -7.60 -3.36
CA GLY A 29 -2.27 -6.28 -2.89
C GLY A 29 -1.63 -6.28 -1.51
N ASP A 30 -2.20 -7.02 -0.56
CA ASP A 30 -1.64 -7.18 0.79
C ASP A 30 -0.24 -7.82 0.74
N ALA A 31 -0.06 -8.86 -0.09
CA ALA A 31 1.23 -9.49 -0.31
C ALA A 31 2.28 -8.53 -0.92
N VAL A 32 1.87 -7.63 -1.82
CA VAL A 32 2.75 -6.59 -2.38
C VAL A 32 3.14 -5.57 -1.32
N VAL A 33 2.19 -5.12 -0.49
CA VAL A 33 2.46 -4.20 0.62
C VAL A 33 3.42 -4.83 1.63
N ALA A 34 3.21 -6.10 2.00
CA ALA A 34 4.11 -6.82 2.90
C ALA A 34 5.54 -6.91 2.34
N LYS A 35 5.70 -7.17 1.04
CA LYS A 35 7.01 -7.14 0.37
C LYS A 35 7.63 -5.74 0.38
N ALA A 36 6.82 -4.70 0.17
CA ALA A 36 7.30 -3.32 0.22
C ALA A 36 7.84 -2.97 1.61
N VAL A 37 7.11 -3.33 2.68
CA VAL A 37 7.57 -3.15 4.07
C VAL A 37 8.93 -3.81 4.29
N LEU A 38 9.10 -5.09 3.91
CA LEU A 38 10.38 -5.79 4.04
C LEU A 38 11.52 -5.12 3.27
N GLN A 39 11.23 -4.56 2.09
CA GLN A 39 12.24 -3.88 1.29
C GLN A 39 12.63 -2.53 1.90
N ILE A 40 11.67 -1.81 2.50
CA ILE A 40 11.90 -0.55 3.21
C ILE A 40 12.70 -0.80 4.50
N GLU A 41 12.41 -1.86 5.24
CA GLU A 41 13.20 -2.25 6.44
C GLU A 41 14.66 -2.59 6.08
N LYS A 42 14.89 -3.27 4.95
CA LYS A 42 16.24 -3.48 4.41
C LYS A 42 16.92 -2.16 4.05
N LEU A 43 16.20 -1.24 3.41
CA LEU A 43 16.72 0.09 3.10
C LEU A 43 17.12 0.86 4.37
N ALA A 44 16.30 0.80 5.42
CA ALA A 44 16.62 1.42 6.71
C ALA A 44 17.94 0.88 7.30
N THR A 45 18.16 -0.42 7.16
CA THR A 45 19.39 -1.09 7.60
C THR A 45 20.60 -0.62 6.80
N GLU A 46 20.50 -0.55 5.47
CA GLU A 46 21.57 -0.05 4.58
C GLU A 46 21.91 1.43 4.82
N VAL A 47 20.91 2.27 5.10
CA VAL A 47 21.10 3.66 5.53
C VAL A 47 21.85 3.71 6.86
N GLY A 48 21.53 2.79 7.79
CA GLY A 48 22.25 2.61 9.05
C GLY A 48 23.74 2.29 8.84
N TYR A 49 24.06 1.32 7.97
CA TYR A 49 25.45 1.00 7.64
C TYR A 49 26.19 2.17 6.99
N SER A 50 25.53 2.88 6.07
CA SER A 50 26.09 4.06 5.41
C SER A 50 26.42 5.16 6.43
N LYS A 51 25.57 5.36 7.45
CA LYS A 51 25.83 6.31 8.53
C LYS A 51 27.06 5.92 9.34
N THR A 52 27.21 4.66 9.72
CA THR A 52 28.39 4.16 10.43
C THR A 52 29.66 4.38 9.61
N ALA A 53 29.64 4.08 8.32
CA ALA A 53 30.80 4.31 7.43
C ALA A 53 31.17 5.81 7.33
N MET A 54 30.19 6.71 7.32
CA MET A 54 30.45 8.15 7.36
C MET A 54 31.07 8.61 8.69
N ASP A 55 30.62 8.04 9.81
CA ASP A 55 31.20 8.33 11.13
C ASP A 55 32.64 7.82 11.24
N GLU A 56 32.95 6.65 10.69
CA GLU A 56 34.31 6.11 10.59
C GLU A 56 35.20 7.01 9.72
N LEU A 57 34.73 7.40 8.53
CA LEU A 57 35.46 8.30 7.64
C LEU A 57 35.76 9.64 8.31
N LYS A 58 34.81 10.19 9.08
CA LYS A 58 35.02 11.39 9.89
C LYS A 58 36.11 11.18 10.95
N GLN A 59 36.14 10.03 11.62
CA GLN A 59 37.20 9.73 12.60
C GLN A 59 38.58 9.59 11.94
N GLU A 60 38.67 8.90 10.80
CA GLU A 60 39.93 8.77 10.05
C GLU A 60 40.44 10.12 9.57
N SER A 61 39.54 10.98 9.07
CA SER A 61 39.88 12.33 8.64
C SER A 61 40.42 13.20 9.77
N ASN A 62 39.83 13.10 10.97
CA ASN A 62 40.35 13.75 12.17
C ASN A 62 41.77 13.26 12.53
N LYS A 63 42.03 11.95 12.42
CA LYS A 63 43.38 11.40 12.67
C LYS A 63 44.39 11.94 11.66
N ILE A 64 44.01 12.04 10.38
CA ILE A 64 44.87 12.65 9.35
C ILE A 64 45.16 14.11 9.69
N GLY A 65 44.16 14.88 10.14
CA GLY A 65 44.34 16.25 10.63
C GLY A 65 45.41 16.35 11.72
N GLY A 66 45.33 15.48 12.73
CA GLY A 66 46.34 15.44 13.80
C GLY A 66 47.75 15.08 13.31
N VAL A 67 47.87 14.18 12.32
CA VAL A 67 49.17 13.86 11.71
C VAL A 67 49.72 15.07 10.92
N LEU A 68 48.87 15.80 10.20
CA LEU A 68 49.28 17.01 9.47
C LEU A 68 49.79 18.10 10.41
N ASP A 69 49.16 18.28 11.58
CA ASP A 69 49.62 19.23 12.59
C ASP A 69 51.04 18.88 13.08
N VAL A 70 51.34 17.59 13.27
CA VAL A 70 52.69 17.13 13.62
C VAL A 70 53.68 17.40 12.48
N ILE A 71 53.31 17.10 11.22
CA ILE A 71 54.20 17.36 10.07
C ILE A 71 54.47 18.86 9.93
N LYS A 72 53.45 19.71 10.11
CA LYS A 72 53.58 21.16 10.08
C LYS A 72 54.55 21.65 11.16
N ALA A 73 54.42 21.14 12.39
CA ALA A 73 55.35 21.46 13.48
C ALA A 73 56.79 21.02 13.19
N VAL A 74 56.98 19.83 12.62
CA VAL A 74 58.31 19.33 12.21
C VAL A 74 58.91 20.16 11.08
N ALA A 75 58.11 20.54 10.08
CA ALA A 75 58.56 21.39 8.98
C ALA A 75 58.97 22.79 9.49
N GLU A 76 58.21 23.38 10.41
CA GLU A 76 58.54 24.66 11.03
C GLU A 76 59.82 24.58 11.86
N GLN A 77 59.99 23.52 12.66
CA GLN A 77 61.22 23.28 13.41
C GLN A 77 62.43 23.06 12.49
N THR A 78 62.24 22.33 11.39
CA THR A 78 63.28 22.09 10.37
C THR A 78 63.68 23.40 9.67
N ASN A 79 62.71 24.25 9.36
CA ASN A 79 62.94 25.57 8.80
C ASN A 79 63.75 26.47 9.75
N LEU A 80 63.42 26.46 11.05
CA LEU A 80 64.18 27.18 12.07
C LEU A 80 65.61 26.63 12.26
N LEU A 81 65.78 25.31 12.25
CA LEU A 81 67.09 24.66 12.32
C LEU A 81 67.96 25.01 11.10
N ALA A 82 67.38 24.96 9.90
CA ALA A 82 68.05 25.33 8.66
C ALA A 82 68.47 26.80 8.64
N LEU A 83 67.61 27.70 9.14
CA LEU A 83 67.95 29.11 9.30
C LEU A 83 69.14 29.33 10.22
N ASN A 84 69.16 28.67 11.39
CA ASN A 84 70.29 28.75 12.32
C ASN A 84 71.58 28.21 11.70
N ALA A 85 71.50 27.10 10.94
CA ALA A 85 72.65 26.55 10.23
C ALA A 85 73.17 27.48 9.13
N ALA A 86 72.28 28.14 8.38
CA ALA A 86 72.67 29.14 7.38
C ALA A 86 73.37 30.35 8.01
N ILE A 87 72.91 30.81 9.18
CA ILE A 87 73.54 31.88 9.95
C ILE A 87 74.95 31.48 10.39
N GLU A 88 75.12 30.27 10.95
CA GLU A 88 76.43 29.82 11.42
C GLU A 88 77.40 29.54 10.25
N ALA A 89 76.90 29.04 9.12
CA ALA A 89 77.67 28.87 7.89
C ALA A 89 78.17 30.21 7.34
N ALA A 90 77.33 31.25 7.36
CA ALA A 90 77.75 32.61 7.00
C ALA A 90 78.83 33.16 7.95
N ARG A 91 78.74 32.82 9.24
CA ARG A 91 79.72 33.20 10.27
C ARG A 91 81.09 32.57 10.07
N ALA A 92 81.14 31.36 9.52
CA ALA A 92 82.38 30.64 9.19
C ALA A 92 83.06 31.12 7.89
N GLY A 93 82.46 32.08 7.16
CA GLY A 93 83.04 32.66 5.95
C GLY A 93 83.22 31.66 4.80
N GLU A 94 84.36 31.69 4.12
CA GLU A 94 84.67 30.80 2.98
C GLU A 94 84.63 29.31 3.36
N ALA A 95 84.97 28.94 4.60
CA ALA A 95 84.92 27.55 5.06
C ALA A 95 83.49 27.00 5.22
N GLY A 96 82.50 27.87 5.44
CA GLY A 96 81.09 27.52 5.63
C GLY A 96 80.27 27.47 4.33
N ARG A 97 80.87 27.82 3.19
CA ARG A 97 80.15 28.06 1.93
C ARG A 97 79.38 26.82 1.42
N GLY A 98 79.94 25.63 1.57
CA GLY A 98 79.24 24.37 1.23
C GLY A 98 78.08 24.06 2.18
N PHE A 99 78.22 24.36 3.47
CA PHE A 99 77.15 24.19 4.46
C PHE A 99 75.99 25.18 4.26
N ALA A 100 76.29 26.41 3.82
CA ALA A 100 75.27 27.42 3.52
C ALA A 100 74.31 26.96 2.40
N VAL A 101 74.84 26.37 1.33
CA VAL A 101 74.01 25.84 0.22
C VAL A 101 73.10 24.71 0.70
N VAL A 102 73.61 23.80 1.52
CA VAL A 102 72.80 22.71 2.09
C VAL A 102 71.73 23.27 3.03
N ALA A 103 72.05 24.25 3.86
CA ALA A 103 71.10 24.89 4.77
C ALA A 103 69.96 25.58 4.00
N ASP A 104 70.25 26.29 2.91
CA ASP A 104 69.22 26.91 2.07
C ASP A 104 68.34 25.88 1.36
N GLU A 105 68.90 24.75 0.89
CA GLU A 105 68.12 23.67 0.28
C GLU A 105 67.20 22.99 1.31
N VAL A 106 67.69 22.72 2.52
CA VAL A 106 66.86 22.19 3.63
C VAL A 106 65.76 23.17 4.00
N ARG A 107 66.05 24.48 4.01
CA ARG A 107 65.05 25.52 4.28
C ARG A 107 63.96 25.54 3.21
N SER A 108 64.34 25.50 1.94
CA SER A 108 63.43 25.43 0.80
C SER A 108 62.53 24.19 0.87
N LEU A 109 63.11 23.03 1.21
CA LEU A 109 62.37 21.79 1.39
C LEU A 109 61.35 21.89 2.53
N ALA A 110 61.75 22.46 3.68
CA ALA A 110 60.86 22.66 4.82
C ALA A 110 59.67 23.60 4.47
N GLN A 111 59.92 24.69 3.75
CA GLN A 111 58.87 25.59 3.26
C GLN A 111 57.91 24.89 2.28
N ARG A 112 58.44 24.07 1.36
CA ARG A 112 57.62 23.27 0.44
C ARG A 112 56.77 22.24 1.19
N THR A 113 57.33 21.57 2.20
CA THR A 113 56.57 20.65 3.06
C THR A 113 55.43 21.38 3.77
N GLN A 114 55.69 22.57 4.33
CA GLN A 114 54.66 23.36 5.01
C GLN A 114 53.52 23.76 4.05
N ALA A 115 53.85 24.25 2.85
CA ALA A 115 52.86 24.58 1.84
C ALA A 115 52.00 23.36 1.44
N SER A 116 52.62 22.20 1.21
CA SER A 116 51.88 20.96 0.92
C SER A 116 51.01 20.51 2.09
N THR A 117 51.46 20.65 3.34
CA THR A 117 50.61 20.31 4.51
C THR A 117 49.39 21.22 4.61
N GLU A 118 49.49 22.50 4.24
CA GLU A 118 48.36 23.44 4.24
C GLU A 118 47.34 23.13 3.13
N GLU A 119 47.82 22.74 1.95
CA GLU A 119 46.95 22.26 0.88
C GLU A 119 46.20 20.99 1.30
N ILE A 120 46.88 20.01 1.90
CA ILE A 120 46.22 18.79 2.39
C ILE A 120 45.24 19.12 3.52
N ALA A 121 45.59 20.01 4.45
CA ALA A 121 44.67 20.45 5.52
C ALA A 121 43.38 21.06 4.95
N THR A 122 43.50 21.85 3.88
CA THR A 122 42.34 22.40 3.16
C THR A 122 41.48 21.31 2.55
N LEU A 123 42.10 20.29 1.93
CA LEU A 123 41.39 19.14 1.37
C LEU A 123 40.64 18.34 2.46
N ILE A 124 41.28 18.10 3.60
CA ILE A 124 40.67 17.43 4.76
C ILE A 124 39.51 18.24 5.33
N GLY A 125 39.63 19.57 5.43
CA GLY A 125 38.53 20.45 5.83
C GLY A 125 37.33 20.35 4.87
N GLY A 126 37.60 20.32 3.55
CA GLY A 126 36.57 20.11 2.53
C GLY A 126 35.93 18.71 2.61
N LEU A 127 36.70 17.68 2.97
CA LEU A 127 36.20 16.32 3.17
C LEU A 127 35.30 16.23 4.40
N HIS A 128 35.67 16.91 5.50
CA HIS A 128 34.84 17.07 6.70
C HIS A 128 33.48 17.71 6.43
N SER A 129 33.46 18.80 5.66
CA SER A 129 32.22 19.48 5.30
C SER A 129 31.30 18.56 4.49
N ARG A 130 31.86 17.85 3.52
CA ARG A 130 31.10 16.90 2.68
C ARG A 130 30.57 15.71 3.47
N THR A 131 31.38 15.11 4.35
CA THR A 131 30.91 14.00 5.19
C THR A 131 29.80 14.44 6.15
N ALA A 132 29.89 15.64 6.74
CA ALA A 132 28.82 16.20 7.57
C ALA A 132 27.52 16.42 6.78
N GLN A 133 27.62 16.90 5.53
CA GLN A 133 26.47 17.05 4.66
C GLN A 133 25.82 15.70 4.34
N VAL A 134 26.61 14.69 3.97
CA VAL A 134 26.12 13.34 3.68
C VAL A 134 25.46 12.71 4.92
N ALA A 135 26.06 12.88 6.10
CA ALA A 135 25.47 12.40 7.36
C ALA A 135 24.09 13.01 7.63
N THR A 136 23.91 14.30 7.32
CA THR A 136 22.60 14.98 7.44
C THR A 136 21.58 14.42 6.44
N THR A 137 22.00 14.17 5.20
CA THR A 137 21.15 13.52 4.19
C THR A 137 20.75 12.11 4.62
N LEU A 138 21.66 11.31 5.17
CA LEU A 138 21.38 9.96 5.65
C LEU A 138 20.39 9.97 6.83
N GLU A 139 20.48 10.94 7.75
CA GLU A 139 19.50 11.07 8.83
C GLU A 139 18.10 11.40 8.29
N ASN A 140 18.00 12.31 7.31
CA ASN A 140 16.72 12.61 6.65
C ASN A 140 16.18 11.38 5.89
N SER A 141 17.05 10.64 5.19
CA SER A 141 16.67 9.39 4.50
C SER A 141 16.14 8.35 5.48
N ARG A 142 16.72 8.24 6.67
CA ARG A 142 16.23 7.36 7.73
C ARG A 142 14.81 7.75 8.16
N LEU A 143 14.57 9.03 8.46
CA LEU A 143 13.24 9.52 8.82
C LEU A 143 12.18 9.26 7.74
N LEU A 144 12.54 9.47 6.47
CA LEU A 144 11.66 9.16 5.32
C LEU A 144 11.36 7.67 5.20
N THR A 145 12.35 6.83 5.49
CA THR A 145 12.20 5.37 5.46
C THR A 145 11.26 4.91 6.57
N ASP A 146 11.43 5.43 7.79
CA ASP A 146 10.55 5.13 8.94
C ASP A 146 9.09 5.54 8.64
N ASN A 147 8.87 6.73 8.09
CA ASN A 147 7.55 7.19 7.67
C ASN A 147 6.96 6.31 6.55
N SER A 148 7.80 5.87 5.59
CA SER A 148 7.36 4.99 4.51
C SER A 148 6.90 3.62 5.03
N VAL A 149 7.52 3.09 6.09
CA VAL A 149 7.05 1.85 6.76
C VAL A 149 5.66 2.07 7.37
N GLU A 150 5.45 3.20 8.05
CA GLU A 150 4.16 3.54 8.65
C GLU A 150 3.05 3.64 7.60
N LEU A 151 3.28 4.40 6.52
CA LEU A 151 2.34 4.51 5.40
C LEU A 151 2.03 3.16 4.74
N ALA A 152 3.04 2.30 4.58
CA ALA A 152 2.83 0.97 4.03
C ALA A 152 1.98 0.09 4.97
N ARG A 153 2.17 0.19 6.29
CA ARG A 153 1.32 -0.51 7.27
C ARG A 153 -0.12 -0.03 7.24
N ASP A 154 -0.35 1.28 7.13
CA ASP A 154 -1.69 1.86 7.01
C ASP A 154 -2.39 1.42 5.71
N ALA A 155 -1.64 1.34 4.60
CA ALA A 155 -2.14 0.80 3.35
C ALA A 155 -2.55 -0.68 3.50
N GLY A 156 -1.71 -1.51 4.15
CA GLY A 156 -2.03 -2.91 4.46
C GLY A 156 -3.29 -3.05 5.31
N ALA A 157 -3.43 -2.23 6.37
CA ALA A 157 -4.62 -2.22 7.20
C ALA A 157 -5.89 -1.85 6.39
N SER A 158 -5.78 -0.88 5.48
CA SER A 158 -6.87 -0.48 4.59
C SER A 158 -7.27 -1.59 3.62
N ILE A 159 -6.31 -2.30 3.05
CA ILE A 159 -6.55 -3.49 2.21
C ILE A 159 -7.24 -4.60 3.03
N GLY A 160 -6.81 -4.82 4.28
CA GLY A 160 -7.47 -5.74 5.21
C GLY A 160 -8.93 -5.36 5.48
N ASN A 161 -9.24 -4.07 5.60
CA ASN A 161 -10.62 -3.59 5.71
C ASN A 161 -11.44 -3.88 4.45
N ILE A 162 -10.87 -3.62 3.28
CA ILE A 162 -11.50 -3.92 1.98
C ILE A 162 -11.81 -5.42 1.86
N SER A 163 -10.85 -6.29 2.20
CA SER A 163 -11.04 -7.75 2.15
C SER A 163 -12.18 -8.22 3.07
N ARG A 164 -12.32 -7.63 4.26
CA ARG A 164 -13.45 -7.91 5.17
C ARG A 164 -14.78 -7.47 4.57
N SER A 165 -14.85 -6.27 4.00
CA SER A 165 -16.06 -5.77 3.34
C SER A 165 -16.47 -6.64 2.16
N ILE A 166 -15.50 -7.11 1.35
CA ILE A 166 -15.75 -8.02 0.24
C ILE A 166 -16.31 -9.36 0.73
N SER A 167 -15.77 -9.91 1.83
CA SER A 167 -16.28 -11.14 2.43
C SER A 167 -17.74 -11.00 2.91
N THR A 168 -18.10 -9.83 3.43
CA THR A 168 -19.51 -9.52 3.77
C THR A 168 -20.39 -9.48 2.53
N ILE A 169 -19.93 -8.87 1.43
CA ILE A 169 -20.66 -8.82 0.16
C ILE A 169 -20.89 -10.22 -0.40
N GLU A 170 -19.88 -11.10 -0.36
CA GLU A 170 -20.00 -12.50 -0.76
C GLU A 170 -21.10 -13.22 0.04
N SER A 171 -21.09 -13.08 1.38
CA SER A 171 -22.13 -13.65 2.23
C SER A 171 -23.53 -13.09 1.94
N MET A 172 -23.64 -11.79 1.65
CA MET A 172 -24.92 -11.17 1.28
C MET A 172 -25.44 -11.73 -0.05
N ASN A 173 -24.58 -11.91 -1.04
CA ASN A 173 -24.97 -12.45 -2.33
C ASN A 173 -25.44 -13.91 -2.23
N GLN A 174 -24.79 -14.73 -1.40
CA GLN A 174 -25.26 -16.09 -1.11
C GLN A 174 -26.66 -16.09 -0.49
N GLN A 175 -26.92 -15.16 0.45
CA GLN A 175 -28.25 -15.02 1.05
C GLN A 175 -29.30 -14.54 0.04
N ILE A 176 -28.96 -13.58 -0.83
CA ILE A 176 -29.86 -13.10 -1.89
C ILE A 176 -30.20 -14.23 -2.87
N ALA A 177 -29.21 -15.04 -3.28
CA ALA A 177 -29.44 -16.18 -4.15
C ALA A 177 -30.41 -17.20 -3.51
N ALA A 178 -30.19 -17.55 -2.23
CA ALA A 178 -31.08 -18.45 -1.50
C ALA A 178 -32.50 -17.88 -1.36
N SER A 179 -32.65 -16.60 -1.02
CA SER A 179 -33.96 -15.94 -0.96
C SER A 179 -34.66 -15.87 -2.31
N ALA A 180 -33.90 -15.73 -3.41
CA ALA A 180 -34.46 -15.78 -4.75
C ALA A 180 -34.96 -17.19 -5.09
N GLU A 181 -34.23 -18.25 -4.74
CA GLU A 181 -34.71 -19.63 -4.92
C GLU A 181 -36.03 -19.88 -4.15
N GLU A 182 -36.12 -19.43 -2.90
CA GLU A 182 -37.36 -19.51 -2.10
C GLU A 182 -38.52 -18.74 -2.74
N GLN A 183 -38.27 -17.50 -3.19
CA GLN A 183 -39.28 -16.70 -3.90
C GLN A 183 -39.75 -17.36 -5.18
N SER A 184 -38.88 -18.09 -5.89
CA SER A 184 -39.23 -18.82 -7.10
C SER A 184 -40.21 -19.95 -6.79
N ALA A 185 -39.95 -20.72 -5.73
CA ALA A 185 -40.84 -21.78 -5.27
C ALA A 185 -42.22 -21.23 -4.85
N VAL A 186 -42.25 -20.13 -4.11
CA VAL A 186 -43.51 -19.46 -3.72
C VAL A 186 -44.27 -18.94 -4.95
N ALA A 187 -43.56 -18.40 -5.95
CA ALA A 187 -44.19 -17.93 -7.18
C ALA A 187 -44.83 -19.07 -7.99
N GLU A 188 -44.21 -20.26 -8.03
CA GLU A 188 -44.80 -21.46 -8.63
C GLU A 188 -46.05 -21.92 -7.89
N GLU A 189 -46.04 -21.90 -6.56
CA GLU A 189 -47.20 -22.24 -5.73
C GLU A 189 -48.38 -21.28 -5.95
N ILE A 190 -48.09 -19.97 -6.02
CA ILE A 190 -49.09 -18.95 -6.36
C ILE A 190 -49.66 -19.23 -7.76
N ASN A 191 -48.81 -19.54 -8.74
CA ASN A 191 -49.26 -19.84 -10.10
C ASN A 191 -50.20 -21.05 -10.13
N ARG A 192 -49.88 -22.13 -9.39
CA ARG A 192 -50.77 -23.29 -9.24
C ARG A 192 -52.09 -22.93 -8.56
N SER A 193 -52.05 -22.09 -7.52
CA SER A 193 -53.24 -21.64 -6.81
C SER A 193 -54.16 -20.80 -7.71
N VAL A 194 -53.59 -19.93 -8.54
CA VAL A 194 -54.35 -19.12 -9.52
C VAL A 194 -55.04 -20.01 -10.56
N LEU A 195 -54.34 -21.03 -11.08
CA LEU A 195 -54.95 -22.01 -11.99
C LEU A 195 -56.11 -22.76 -11.32
N SER A 196 -55.93 -23.21 -10.07
CA SER A 196 -57.01 -23.88 -9.33
C SER A 196 -58.23 -22.98 -9.09
N VAL A 197 -58.02 -21.68 -8.79
CA VAL A 197 -59.11 -20.72 -8.61
C VAL A 197 -59.87 -20.51 -9.93
N ARG A 198 -59.15 -20.46 -11.06
CA ARG A 198 -59.76 -20.38 -12.39
C ARG A 198 -60.63 -21.59 -12.66
N ASP A 199 -60.12 -22.81 -12.43
CA ASP A 199 -60.86 -24.05 -12.68
C ASP A 199 -62.15 -24.12 -11.84
N ILE A 200 -62.07 -23.76 -10.55
CA ILE A 200 -63.23 -23.70 -9.65
C ILE A 200 -64.25 -22.65 -10.12
N SER A 201 -63.76 -21.52 -10.64
CA SER A 201 -64.61 -20.44 -11.16
C SER A 201 -65.35 -20.87 -12.44
N GLU A 202 -64.69 -21.57 -13.35
CA GLU A 202 -65.31 -22.18 -14.55
C GLU A 202 -66.36 -23.24 -14.16
N GLN A 203 -66.05 -24.09 -13.18
CA GLN A 203 -67.00 -25.09 -12.67
C GLN A 203 -68.23 -24.44 -12.00
N THR A 204 -68.01 -23.36 -11.24
CA THR A 204 -69.08 -22.61 -10.57
C THR A 204 -69.99 -21.92 -11.59
N ALA A 205 -69.43 -21.35 -12.66
CA ALA A 205 -70.21 -20.76 -13.74
C ALA A 205 -71.13 -21.80 -14.40
N SER A 206 -70.59 -22.99 -14.73
CA SER A 206 -71.37 -24.09 -15.31
C SER A 206 -72.47 -24.59 -14.37
N ALA A 207 -72.18 -24.75 -13.08
CA ALA A 207 -73.19 -25.13 -12.09
C ALA A 207 -74.30 -24.06 -11.94
N SER A 208 -73.93 -22.79 -12.05
CA SER A 208 -74.89 -21.68 -12.02
C SER A 208 -75.80 -21.67 -13.25
N GLU A 209 -75.27 -21.96 -14.45
CA GLU A 209 -76.07 -22.13 -15.67
C GLU A 209 -77.05 -23.29 -15.54
N GLN A 210 -76.60 -24.44 -15.02
CA GLN A 210 -77.46 -25.59 -14.77
C GLN A 210 -78.57 -25.29 -13.75
N THR A 211 -78.24 -24.52 -12.70
CA THR A 211 -79.19 -24.07 -11.68
C THR A 211 -80.22 -23.10 -12.26
N ALA A 212 -79.80 -22.17 -13.13
CA ALA A 212 -80.69 -21.27 -13.84
C ALA A 212 -81.65 -22.04 -14.76
N ALA A 213 -81.15 -23.00 -15.54
CA ALA A 213 -81.98 -23.85 -16.40
C ALA A 213 -83.00 -24.67 -15.59
N SER A 214 -82.58 -25.24 -14.45
CA SER A 214 -83.46 -25.98 -13.54
C SER A 214 -84.54 -25.08 -12.93
N SER A 215 -84.19 -23.82 -12.63
CA SER A 215 -85.14 -22.82 -12.10
C SER A 215 -86.20 -22.42 -13.13
N VAL A 216 -85.81 -22.31 -14.41
CA VAL A 216 -86.74 -22.09 -15.53
C VAL A 216 -87.71 -23.26 -15.69
N GLU A 217 -87.23 -24.50 -15.64
CA GLU A 217 -88.10 -25.69 -15.69
C GLU A 217 -89.04 -25.78 -14.48
N LEU A 218 -88.54 -25.49 -13.27
CA LEU A 218 -89.39 -25.42 -12.07
C LEU A 218 -90.48 -24.36 -12.21
N ALA A 219 -90.16 -23.16 -12.70
CA ALA A 219 -91.15 -22.12 -12.97
C ALA A 219 -92.20 -22.58 -13.99
N ARG A 220 -91.76 -23.25 -15.08
CA ARG A 220 -92.65 -23.83 -16.10
C ARG A 220 -93.59 -24.87 -15.50
N LEU A 221 -93.07 -25.78 -14.68
CA LEU A 221 -93.87 -26.80 -14.01
C LEU A 221 -94.85 -26.20 -13.00
N GLY A 222 -94.43 -25.17 -12.27
CA GLY A 222 -95.30 -24.40 -11.36
C GLY A 222 -96.49 -23.78 -12.09
N VAL A 223 -96.26 -23.11 -13.23
CA VAL A 223 -97.33 -22.57 -14.09
C VAL A 223 -98.24 -23.69 -14.60
N HIS A 224 -97.68 -24.83 -15.02
CA HIS A 224 -98.46 -25.97 -15.49
C HIS A 224 -99.38 -26.53 -14.39
N LEU A 225 -98.85 -26.76 -13.19
CA LEU A 225 -99.62 -27.23 -12.04
C LEU A 225 -100.70 -26.23 -11.64
N GLN A 226 -100.40 -24.93 -11.63
CA GLN A 226 -101.40 -23.89 -11.36
C GLN A 226 -102.55 -23.92 -12.40
N GLY A 227 -102.21 -24.15 -13.68
CA GLY A 227 -103.19 -24.33 -14.75
C GLY A 227 -104.01 -25.62 -14.66
N LEU A 228 -103.46 -26.69 -14.05
CA LEU A 228 -104.23 -27.90 -13.76
C LEU A 228 -105.19 -27.68 -12.59
N VAL A 229 -104.72 -27.05 -11.51
CA VAL A 229 -105.53 -26.78 -10.31
C VAL A 229 -106.68 -25.82 -10.62
N SER A 230 -106.48 -24.80 -11.47
CA SER A 230 -107.54 -23.86 -11.85
C SER A 230 -108.71 -24.51 -12.58
N LYS A 231 -108.54 -25.71 -13.15
CA LYS A 231 -109.64 -26.50 -13.74
C LYS A 231 -110.52 -27.21 -12.70
N PHE A 232 -110.03 -27.35 -11.46
CA PHE A 232 -110.75 -28.01 -10.35
C PHE A 232 -111.40 -27.02 -9.39
N VAL A 233 -111.12 -25.72 -9.52
CA VAL A 233 -111.81 -24.68 -8.76
C VAL A 233 -113.15 -24.40 -9.46
N VAL A 234 -114.23 -24.92 -8.87
CA VAL A 234 -115.64 -24.66 -9.20
C VAL A 234 -116.12 -23.42 -8.46
#